data_AF-A0A915VJR5-F1
#
_entry.id   AF-A0A915VJR5-F1
#
_cell.length_a   1.000
_cell.length_b   1.000
_cell.length_c   1.000
_cell.angle_alpha   90.00
_cell.angle_beta   90.00
_cell.angle_gamma   90.00
#
_symmetry.space_group_name_H-M   'P 1'
#
loop_
_entity.id
_entity.type
_entity.pdbx_description
1 polymer ?
#
loop_
_entity_poly.entity_id
_entity_poly.type
_entity_poly.pdbx_seq_one_letter_code
_entity_poly.pdbx_strand_id
1 'polypeptide(L)' 'MSVIFLLIGASFFIAILFLLAFFFAIRTGQYEDTHTPSIRILFDDED' A
#
# COMPACT_ATOMS: atom_id res chain seq x y z
N MET A 1 -11.04 2.34 -32.00
CA MET A 1 -12.01 3.00 -31.09
C MET A 1 -12.50 2.09 -29.97
N SER A 2 -12.81 0.80 -30.19
CA SER A 2 -13.26 -0.10 -29.09
C SER A 2 -12.19 -0.32 -28.00
N VAL A 3 -10.92 -0.43 -28.39
CA VAL A 3 -9.79 -0.64 -27.46
C VAL A 3 -9.64 0.51 -26.47
N ILE A 4 -9.97 1.75 -26.87
CA ILE A 4 -9.86 2.93 -25.99
C ILE A 4 -10.81 2.79 -24.79
N PHE A 5 -12.03 2.28 -24.99
CA PHE A 5 -12.96 2.06 -23.89
C PHE A 5 -12.45 1.01 -22.90
N LEU A 6 -11.80 -0.05 -23.40
CA LEU A 6 -11.15 -1.05 -22.54
C LEU A 6 -10.00 -0.43 -21.73
N LEU A 7 -9.14 0.36 -22.37
CA LEU A 7 -8.02 1.01 -21.71
C LEU A 7 -8.46 2.01 -20.64
N ILE A 8 -9.53 2.76 -20.90
CA ILE A 8 -10.12 3.69 -19.91
C ILE A 8 -10.69 2.92 -18.72
N GLY A 9 -11.43 1.83 -18.96
CA GLY A 9 -11.96 1.01 -17.87
C GLY A 9 -10.85 0.38 -17.03
N ALA A 10 -9.80 -0.15 -17.68
CA ALA A 10 -8.66 -0.75 -17.01
C ALA A 10 -7.87 0.27 -16.19
N SER A 11 -7.59 1.47 -16.73
CA SER A 11 -6.87 2.52 -16.00
C SER A 11 -7.67 3.04 -14.81
N PHE A 12 -8.98 3.22 -14.96
CA PHE A 12 -9.86 3.63 -13.87
C PHE A 12 -9.92 2.57 -12.77
N PHE A 13 -10.02 1.29 -13.13
CA PHE A 13 -9.98 0.19 -12.17
C PHE A 13 -8.67 0.17 -11.38
N ILE A 14 -7.53 0.29 -12.07
CA ILE A 14 -6.21 0.36 -11.42
C ILE A 14 -6.12 1.56 -10.48
N ALA A 15 -6.61 2.74 -10.89
CA ALA A 15 -6.59 3.94 -10.06
C ALA A 15 -7.37 3.75 -8.75
N ILE A 16 -8.57 3.14 -8.82
CA ILE A 16 -9.37 2.82 -7.62
C ILE A 16 -8.64 1.81 -6.74
N LEU A 17 -8.04 0.77 -7.33
CA LEU A 17 -7.31 -0.25 -6.58
C LEU A 17 -6.16 0.38 -5.78
N PHE A 18 -5.37 1.26 -6.41
CA PHE A 18 -4.30 1.99 -5.72
C PHE A 18 -4.84 2.91 -4.63
N LEU A 19 -5.96 3.59 -4.86
CA LEU A 19 -6.59 4.45 -3.86
C LEU A 19 -7.05 3.64 -2.62
N LEU A 20 -7.66 2.48 -2.82
CA LEU A 20 -8.07 1.60 -1.72
C LEU A 20 -6.86 1.02 -0.97
N ALA A 21 -5.82 0.62 -1.71
CA ALA A 21 -4.58 0.15 -1.11
C ALA A 21 -3.91 1.25 -0.26
N PHE A 22 -3.96 2.51 -0.71
CA PHE A 22 -3.46 3.65 0.06
C PHE A 22 -4.20 3.82 1.40
N PHE A 23 -5.53 3.81 1.39
CA PHE A 23 -6.30 3.88 2.65
C PHE A 23 -6.05 2.67 3.56
N PHE A 24 -5.88 1.48 2.99
CA PHE A 24 -5.50 0.29 3.74
C PHE A 24 -4.14 0.48 4.43
N ALA A 25 -3.11 0.94 3.70
CA ALA A 25 -1.76 1.14 4.24
C ALA A 25 -1.71 2.15 5.39
N ILE A 26 -2.48 3.24 5.29
CA ILE A 26 -2.65 4.21 6.38
C ILE A 26 -3.26 3.54 7.61
N ARG A 27 -4.35 2.76 7.42
CA ARG A 27 -5.05 2.13 8.54
C ARG A 27 -4.24 1.01 9.20
N THR A 28 -3.35 0.36 8.47
CA THR A 28 -2.47 -0.69 9.01
C THR A 28 -1.18 -0.16 9.64
N GLY A 29 -0.96 1.16 9.67
CA GLY A 29 0.25 1.73 10.25
C GLY A 29 1.53 1.33 9.50
N GLN A 30 1.44 1.00 8.20
CA GLN A 30 2.62 0.56 7.44
C GLN A 30 3.73 1.61 7.41
N TYR A 31 3.37 2.89 7.59
CA TYR A 31 4.29 4.02 7.65
C TYR A 31 4.97 4.21 9.02
N GLU A 32 4.47 3.54 10.06
CA GLU A 32 5.03 3.61 11.42
C GLU A 32 6.24 2.69 11.57
N ASP A 33 6.43 1.74 10.63
CA ASP A 33 7.58 0.85 10.58
C ASP A 33 8.83 1.57 10.04
N THR A 34 9.42 2.43 10.87
CA THR A 34 10.62 3.23 10.56
C THR A 34 11.93 2.49 10.84
N HIS A 35 11.87 1.36 11.54
CA HIS A 35 13.02 0.56 11.94
C HIS A 35 12.95 -0.83 11.33
N THR A 36 14.02 -1.23 10.65
CA THR A 36 14.07 -2.55 10.02
C THR A 36 13.91 -3.66 11.07
N PRO A 37 13.36 -4.83 10.67
CA PRO A 37 13.19 -5.97 11.57
C PRO A 37 14.48 -6.39 12.29
N SER A 38 15.62 -6.21 11.61
CA SER A 38 16.95 -6.50 12.16
C SER A 38 17.34 -5.62 13.34
N ILE A 39 16.80 -4.40 13.44
CA ILE A 39 17.04 -3.47 14.55
C ILE A 39 16.01 -3.73 15.65
N ARG A 40 14.74 -3.91 15.27
CA ARG A 40 13.64 -4.18 16.20
C ARG A 40 13.93 -5.37 17.12
N ILE A 41 14.41 -6.48 16.56
CA ILE A 41 14.69 -7.71 17.33
C ILE A 41 15.79 -7.54 18.40
N LEU A 42 16.65 -6.51 18.30
CA LEU A 42 17.65 -6.23 19.34
C LEU A 42 17.02 -5.54 20.57
N PHE A 43 15.90 -4.85 20.39
CA PHE A 43 15.26 -4.01 21.40
C PHE A 43 13.86 -4.49 21.79
N ASP A 44 13.31 -5.49 21.11
CA ASP A 44 11.99 -6.10 21.40
C ASP A 44 11.91 -6.71 22.81
N ASP A 45 13.04 -7.04 23.44
CA ASP A 45 13.13 -7.58 24.80
C ASP A 45 13.31 -6.50 25.90
N GLU A 46 13.46 -5.23 25.54
CA GLU A 46 13.73 -4.12 26.49
C GLU A 46 12.47 -3.39 27.00
N ASP A 47 11.26 -3.77 26.53
CA ASP A 47 9.95 -3.26 27.00
C ASP A 47 9.09 -4.33 27.70
#